data_AF-A0A316JMH9-F1
#
_entry.id   AF-A0A316JMH9-F1
#
_cell.length_a   1.000
_cell.length_b   1.000
_cell.length_c   1.000
_cell.angle_alpha   90.00
_cell.angle_beta   90.00
_cell.angle_gamma   90.00
#
_symmetry.space_group_name_H-M   'P 1'
#
loop_
_entity.id
_entity.type
_entity.pdbx_description
1 polymer ?
#
loop_
_entity_poly.entity_id
_entity_poly.type
_entity_poly.pdbx_seq_one_letter_code
_entity_poly.pdbx_strand_id
1 'polypeptide(L)'
;MSEQQLSVRSSKARDLAHSLARRTGQPINKLVERALERYDQELRQQQALTPMDALLDLMAEGRRTVPEGTTSAHDDLYDEHGLPR
;
A
#
# COMPACT_ATOMS: atom_id res chain seq x y z
N MET A 1 6.92 -22.57 -28.89
CA MET A 1 6.57 -21.15 -28.80
C MET A 1 7.79 -20.41 -28.28
N SER A 2 8.36 -19.47 -29.02
CA SER A 2 9.49 -18.66 -28.55
C SER A 2 9.04 -17.75 -27.41
N GLU A 3 9.78 -17.75 -26.30
CA GLU A 3 9.52 -16.87 -25.17
C GLU A 3 9.64 -15.39 -25.62
N GLN A 4 8.69 -14.55 -25.22
CA GLN A 4 8.73 -13.13 -25.59
C GLN A 4 9.88 -12.43 -24.84
N GLN A 5 10.78 -11.80 -25.59
CA GLN A 5 11.95 -11.12 -25.01
C GLN A 5 11.62 -9.65 -24.67
N LEU A 6 12.08 -9.20 -23.49
CA LEU A 6 12.04 -7.80 -23.10
C LEU A 6 13.24 -7.05 -23.71
N SER A 7 12.98 -6.00 -24.50
CA SER A 7 14.01 -5.12 -25.05
C SER A 7 13.96 -3.73 -24.42
N VAL A 8 15.06 -3.29 -23.81
CA VAL A 8 15.17 -1.99 -23.15
C VAL A 8 16.28 -1.17 -23.79
N ARG A 9 15.92 -0.06 -24.46
CA ARG A 9 16.87 0.87 -25.09
C ARG A 9 17.30 1.96 -24.10
N SER A 10 18.12 1.59 -23.13
CA SER A 10 18.66 2.53 -22.13
C SER A 10 20.09 2.15 -21.73
N SER A 11 21.04 3.06 -21.98
CA SER A 11 22.44 2.90 -21.56
C SER A 11 22.55 2.78 -20.04
N LYS A 12 21.81 3.61 -19.30
CA LYS A 12 21.73 3.57 -17.84
C LYS A 12 21.24 2.21 -17.31
N ALA A 13 20.18 1.65 -17.91
CA ALA A 13 19.67 0.34 -17.51
C ALA A 13 20.70 -0.76 -17.76
N ARG A 14 21.37 -0.71 -18.92
CA ARG A 14 22.47 -1.63 -19.25
C ARG A 14 23.59 -1.56 -18.22
N ASP A 15 24.07 -0.38 -17.90
CA ASP A 15 25.19 -0.20 -16.96
C ASP A 15 24.83 -0.65 -15.53
N LEU A 16 23.62 -0.32 -15.08
CA LEU A 16 23.09 -0.76 -13.78
C LEU A 16 23.01 -2.30 -13.70
N ALA A 17 22.42 -2.94 -14.71
CA ALA A 17 22.27 -4.39 -14.75
C ALA A 17 23.63 -5.10 -14.71
N HIS A 18 24.61 -4.64 -15.47
CA HIS A 18 25.96 -5.20 -15.46
C HIS A 18 26.68 -4.97 -14.12
N SER A 19 26.53 -3.79 -13.51
CA SER A 19 27.08 -3.50 -12.19
C SER A 19 26.51 -4.43 -11.11
N LEU A 20 25.19 -4.63 -11.11
CA LEU A 20 24.50 -5.51 -10.17
C LEU A 20 24.85 -6.98 -10.40
N ALA A 21 24.94 -7.44 -11.65
CA ALA A 21 25.35 -8.79 -11.98
C ALA A 21 26.76 -9.09 -11.45
N ARG A 22 27.72 -8.17 -11.67
CA ARG A 22 29.09 -8.32 -11.14
C ARG A 22 29.13 -8.38 -9.61
N ARG A 23 28.33 -7.56 -8.93
CA ARG A 23 28.33 -7.50 -7.45
C ARG A 23 27.63 -8.68 -6.80
N THR A 24 26.60 -9.22 -7.44
CA THR A 24 25.74 -10.25 -6.85
C THR A 24 26.05 -11.66 -7.37
N GLY A 25 26.82 -11.79 -8.44
CA GLY A 25 27.06 -13.06 -9.14
C GLY A 25 25.81 -13.62 -9.84
N GLN A 26 24.70 -12.88 -9.86
CA GLN A 26 23.46 -13.33 -10.49
C GLN A 26 23.43 -12.94 -11.98
N PRO A 27 22.78 -13.76 -12.82
CA PRO A 27 22.60 -13.41 -14.22
C PRO A 27 21.62 -12.23 -14.36
N ILE A 28 21.81 -11.41 -15.39
CA ILE A 28 21.07 -10.16 -15.60
C ILE A 28 19.56 -10.40 -15.66
N ASN A 29 19.10 -11.46 -16.33
CA ASN A 29 17.67 -11.80 -16.41
C ASN A 29 17.05 -12.00 -15.03
N LYS A 30 17.71 -12.76 -14.14
CA LYS A 30 17.22 -12.99 -12.77
C LYS A 30 17.19 -11.72 -11.94
N LEU A 31 18.15 -10.81 -12.13
CA LEU A 31 18.13 -9.51 -11.47
C LEU A 31 16.97 -8.64 -11.96
N VAL A 32 16.71 -8.63 -13.27
CA VAL A 32 15.62 -7.87 -13.87
C VAL A 32 14.26 -8.42 -13.42
N GLU A 33 14.07 -9.75 -13.46
CA GLU A 33 12.87 -10.42 -12.95
C GLU A 33 12.59 -10.02 -11.50
N ARG A 34 13.57 -10.20 -10.60
CA ARG A 34 13.41 -9.86 -9.18
C ARG A 34 13.14 -8.37 -8.94
N ALA A 35 13.76 -7.49 -9.73
CA ALA A 35 13.53 -6.05 -9.59
C ALA A 35 12.11 -5.67 -10.02
N LEU A 36 11.61 -6.25 -11.12
CA LEU A 36 10.26 -6.01 -11.60
C LEU A 36 9.21 -6.60 -10.66
N GLU A 37 9.44 -7.82 -10.14
CA GLU A 37 8.55 -8.44 -9.14
C GLU A 37 8.45 -7.59 -7.88
N ARG A 38 9.58 -7.10 -7.37
CA ARG A 38 9.58 -6.21 -6.20
C ARG A 38 8.80 -4.93 -6.47
N TYR A 39 9.03 -4.31 -7.63
CA TYR A 39 8.33 -3.07 -8.00
C TYR A 39 6.81 -3.30 -8.14
N ASP A 40 6.39 -4.42 -8.72
CA ASP A 40 4.97 -4.81 -8.80
C ASP A 40 4.35 -5.01 -7.40
N GLN A 41 5.05 -5.70 -6.50
CA GLN A 41 4.59 -5.89 -5.12
C GLN A 41 4.45 -4.55 -4.38
N GLU A 42 5.43 -3.66 -4.50
CA GLU A 42 5.37 -2.31 -3.90
C GLU A 42 4.15 -1.53 -4.43
N LEU A 43 3.87 -1.58 -5.74
CA LEU A 43 2.69 -0.94 -6.32
C LEU A 43 1.36 -1.56 -5.86
N ARG A 44 1.29 -2.89 -5.76
CA ARG A 44 0.09 -3.58 -5.27
C ARG A 44 -0.20 -3.25 -3.81
N GLN A 45 0.83 -3.18 -2.98
CA GLN A 45 0.69 -2.79 -1.57
C GLN A 45 0.19 -1.35 -1.44
N GLN A 46 0.73 -0.43 -2.26
CA GLN A 46 0.25 0.95 -2.31
C GLN A 46 -1.22 1.06 -2.76
N GLN A 47 -1.65 0.23 -3.71
CA GLN A 47 -3.05 0.18 -4.14
C GLN A 47 -3.97 -0.51 -3.13
N ALA A 48 -3.45 -1.48 -2.37
CA ALA A 48 -4.19 -2.18 -1.33
C ALA A 48 -4.50 -1.28 -0.13
N LEU A 49 -3.70 -0.23 0.10
CA LEU A 49 -4.01 0.85 1.04
C LEU A 49 -5.09 1.74 0.43
N THR A 50 -6.34 1.40 0.72
CA THR A 50 -7.48 2.21 0.31
C THR A 50 -7.61 3.43 1.24
N PRO A 51 -8.27 4.52 0.80
CA PRO A 51 -8.63 5.62 1.69
C PRO A 51 -9.42 5.16 2.93
N MET A 52 -10.15 4.04 2.82
CA MET A 52 -10.87 3.45 3.93
C MET A 52 -9.94 2.85 4.99
N ASP A 53 -8.79 2.27 4.61
CA ASP A 53 -7.82 1.75 5.58
C ASP A 53 -7.22 2.89 6.40
N ALA A 54 -6.88 4.01 5.75
CA ALA A 54 -6.43 5.21 6.45
C ALA A 54 -7.49 5.79 7.40
N LEU A 55 -8.77 5.74 7.01
CA LEU A 55 -9.87 6.16 7.87
C LEU A 55 -10.05 5.23 9.07
N LEU A 56 -9.96 3.91 8.88
CA LEU A 56 -10.05 2.92 9.94
C LEU A 56 -8.90 3.06 10.94
N ASP A 57 -7.68 3.28 10.47
CA ASP A 57 -6.52 3.55 11.33
C ASP A 57 -6.71 4.82 12.17
N LEU A 58 -7.21 5.89 11.54
CA LEU A 58 -7.53 7.15 12.23
C LEU A 58 -8.62 6.95 13.30
N MET A 59 -9.67 6.19 12.98
CA MET A 59 -10.73 5.85 13.94
C MET A 59 -10.20 5.01 15.12
N ALA A 60 -9.32 4.04 14.83
CA ALA A 60 -8.70 3.19 15.84
C ALA A 60 -7.79 4.00 16.78
N GLU A 61 -7.01 4.95 16.25
CA GLU A 61 -6.23 5.89 17.05
C GLU A 61 -7.13 6.75 17.94
N GLY A 62 -8.15 7.38 17.36
CA GLY A 62 -9.09 8.22 18.09
C GLY A 62 -9.80 7.48 19.23
N ARG A 63 -10.13 6.19 19.05
CA ARG A 63 -10.80 5.40 20.08
C ARG A 63 -9.95 5.16 21.33
N ARG A 64 -8.61 5.18 21.24
CA ARG A 64 -7.72 4.93 22.39
C ARG A 64 -7.85 5.96 23.50
N THR A 65 -8.28 7.17 23.17
CA THR A 65 -8.43 8.28 24.13
C THR A 65 -9.86 8.41 24.66
N VAL A 66 -10.82 7.67 24.10
CA VAL A 66 -12.23 7.75 24.49
C VAL A 66 -12.50 6.78 25.65
N PRO A 67 -12.96 7.28 26.82
CA PRO A 67 -13.30 6.42 27.96
C PRO A 67 -14.30 5.32 27.62
N GLU A 68 -14.23 4.22 28.36
CA GLU A 68 -15.23 3.16 28.26
C GLU A 68 -16.61 3.68 28.69
N GLY A 69 -17.65 3.27 27.96
CA GLY A 69 -19.01 3.74 28.19
C GLY A 69 -19.34 5.11 27.61
N THR A 70 -18.38 5.86 27.04
CA THR A 70 -18.69 7.07 26.27
C THR A 70 -19.56 6.71 25.07
N THR A 71 -20.76 7.29 25.04
CA THR A 71 -21.76 7.11 24.00
C THR A 71 -22.14 8.47 23.41
N SER A 72 -22.57 8.46 22.15
CA SER A 72 -23.22 9.61 21.50
C SER A 72 -24.75 9.51 21.64
N ALA A 73 -25.23 8.93 22.74
CA ALA A 73 -26.65 8.91 23.06
C ALA A 73 -27.07 10.31 23.48
N HIS A 74 -28.10 10.83 22.82
CA HIS A 74 -28.67 12.16 23.06
C HIS A 74 -30.16 12.06 23.36
N ASP A 75 -30.62 10.90 23.84
CA ASP A 75 -32.04 10.61 24.13
C ASP A 75 -32.62 11.56 25.20
N ASP A 76 -31.75 12.24 25.95
CA ASP A 76 -32.08 13.30 26.89
C ASP A 76 -32.41 14.64 26.21
N LEU A 77 -31.86 14.90 25.02
CA LEU A 77 -32.04 16.14 24.27
C LEU A 77 -33.25 16.13 23.34
N TYR A 78 -33.75 14.94 22.97
CA TYR A 78 -34.85 14.77 22.02
C TYR A 78 -36.08 14.07 22.64
N ASP A 79 -37.27 14.35 22.10
CA ASP A 79 -38.50 13.64 22.45
C ASP A 79 -38.63 12.31 21.69
N GLU A 80 -39.73 11.58 21.93
CA GLU A 80 -40.01 10.30 21.27
C GLU A 80 -40.22 10.41 19.75
N HIS A 81 -40.36 11.63 19.24
CA HIS A 81 -40.49 11.95 17.82
C HIS A 81 -39.17 12.48 17.22
N GLY A 82 -38.11 12.58 18.02
CA GLY A 82 -36.79 13.07 17.59
C GLY A 82 -36.69 14.59 17.49
N LEU A 83 -37.61 15.35 18.10
CA LEU A 83 -37.57 16.81 18.16
C LEU A 83 -36.85 17.28 19.42
N PRO A 84 -36.09 18.39 19.38
CA PRO A 84 -35.50 18.95 20.59
C PRO A 84 -36.57 19.24 21.65
N ARG A 85 -36.29 18.86 22.89
CA ARG A 85 -37.15 19.16 24.05
C ARG A 85 -37.14 20.64 24.45
#